data_AF-A0A4W5PX74-F1
#
_entry.id   AF-A0A4W5PX74-F1
#
_cell.length_a   1.000
_cell.length_b   1.000
_cell.length_c   1.000
_cell.angle_alpha   90.00
_cell.angle_beta   90.00
_cell.angle_gamma   90.00
#
_symmetry.space_group_name_H-M   'P 1'
#
loop_
_entity.id
_entity.type
_entity.pdbx_description
1 polymer ?
#
loop_
_entity_poly.entity_id
_entity_poly.type
_entity_poly.pdbx_seq_one_letter_code
_entity_poly.pdbx_strand_id
1 'polypeptide(L)'
;HVLCCPFPPIEYVQTAPYHKRYTETQLEAGAGFILHDFNEEQCKAAYQSLLITDQHSRTRKYLLCVASGVPCVSHIWVRDCCKEGKLLNYRNYLLPAGVGPDERIVEWHPRCSPFKALRVLLVFEEPAELWSELLMMSGASSVRQHQAEKDSSGMYSTIHARLSHY
;
A
#
# COMPACT_ATOMS: atom_id res chain seq x y z
N HIS A 1 17.21 -17.30 -16.53
CA HIS A 1 16.59 -17.21 -17.87
C HIS A 1 15.08 -17.17 -17.70
N VAL A 2 14.51 -15.99 -17.48
CA VAL A 2 13.06 -15.78 -17.58
C VAL A 2 12.87 -14.87 -18.77
N LEU A 3 12.27 -15.45 -19.79
CA LEU A 3 12.27 -15.02 -21.16
C LEU A 3 11.34 -13.82 -21.31
N CYS A 4 11.92 -12.72 -21.80
CA CYS A 4 11.18 -11.66 -22.45
C CYS A 4 10.41 -12.27 -23.61
N CYS A 5 9.09 -12.40 -23.47
CA CYS A 5 8.24 -12.47 -24.64
C CYS A 5 8.46 -11.17 -25.45
N PRO A 6 8.52 -11.23 -26.79
CA PRO A 6 8.64 -10.03 -27.60
C PRO A 6 7.37 -9.20 -27.41
N PHE A 7 7.50 -8.12 -26.62
CA PHE A 7 6.42 -7.17 -26.42
C PHE A 7 6.06 -6.57 -27.78
N PRO A 8 4.75 -6.46 -28.13
CA PRO A 8 4.35 -5.80 -29.37
C PRO A 8 4.87 -4.36 -29.37
N PRO A 9 5.30 -3.83 -30.53
CA PRO A 9 5.83 -2.47 -30.61
C PRO A 9 4.68 -1.51 -30.38
N ILE A 10 4.64 -0.88 -29.20
CA ILE A 10 3.64 0.12 -28.86
C ILE A 10 4.33 1.47 -28.95
N GLU A 11 3.76 2.35 -29.78
CA GLU A 11 4.20 3.73 -29.95
C GLU A 11 4.41 4.39 -28.59
N TYR A 12 5.67 4.75 -28.33
CA TYR A 12 6.12 5.35 -27.09
C TYR A 12 5.48 6.73 -26.91
N VAL A 13 4.57 6.86 -25.95
CA VAL A 13 4.17 8.18 -25.44
C VAL A 13 4.91 8.43 -24.13
N GLN A 14 5.90 9.33 -24.17
CA GLN A 14 6.76 9.69 -23.03
C GLN A 14 6.01 10.22 -21.79
N THR A 15 4.71 10.52 -21.92
CA THR A 15 3.85 11.12 -20.89
C THR A 15 2.45 10.50 -20.88
N ALA A 16 2.31 9.20 -21.15
CA ALA A 16 1.00 8.56 -21.06
C ALA A 16 0.51 8.57 -19.59
N PRO A 17 -0.73 9.00 -19.31
CA PRO A 17 -1.29 8.90 -17.97
C PRO A 17 -1.35 7.43 -17.53
N TYR A 18 -1.33 7.21 -16.22
CA TYR A 18 -1.38 5.86 -15.66
C TYR A 18 -2.63 5.11 -16.11
N HIS A 19 -2.42 4.03 -16.87
CA HIS A 19 -3.47 3.13 -17.31
C HIS A 19 -3.35 1.81 -16.56
N LYS A 20 -4.18 1.64 -15.53
CA LYS A 20 -4.18 0.46 -14.66
C LYS A 20 -4.28 -0.85 -15.45
N ARG A 21 -5.29 -0.99 -16.31
CA ARG A 21 -5.53 -2.21 -17.09
C ARG A 21 -4.37 -2.56 -18.02
N TYR A 22 -3.77 -1.55 -18.63
CA TYR A 22 -2.60 -1.74 -19.49
C TYR A 22 -1.39 -2.21 -18.68
N THR A 23 -1.17 -1.62 -17.50
CA THR A 23 -0.11 -2.03 -16.57
C THR A 23 -0.30 -3.47 -16.10
N GLU A 24 -1.54 -3.89 -15.80
CA GLU A 24 -1.88 -5.27 -15.45
C GLU A 24 -1.51 -6.24 -16.59
N THR A 25 -1.91 -5.92 -17.83
CA THR A 25 -1.56 -6.74 -19.01
C THR A 25 -0.05 -6.85 -19.22
N GLN A 26 0.71 -5.76 -19.00
CA GLN A 26 2.17 -5.78 -19.08
C GLN A 26 2.80 -6.69 -18.03
N LEU A 27 2.29 -6.67 -16.80
CA LEU A 27 2.76 -7.52 -15.71
C LEU A 27 2.45 -8.99 -15.97
N GLU A 28 1.23 -9.32 -16.42
CA GLU A 28 0.83 -10.69 -16.78
C GLU A 28 1.67 -11.24 -17.93
N ALA A 29 1.94 -10.42 -18.96
CA ALA A 29 2.82 -10.80 -20.07
C ALA A 29 4.27 -11.09 -19.61
N GLY A 30 4.69 -10.48 -18.49
CA GLY A 30 5.96 -10.76 -17.81
C GLY A 30 5.91 -11.90 -16.78
N ALA A 31 4.86 -12.72 -16.79
CA ALA A 31 4.59 -13.78 -15.80
C ALA A 31 4.39 -13.28 -14.36
N GLY A 32 4.03 -12.01 -14.18
CA GLY A 32 3.58 -11.46 -12.91
C GLY A 32 2.19 -11.97 -12.54
N PHE A 33 1.93 -12.07 -11.23
CA PHE A 33 0.61 -12.43 -10.69
C PHE A 33 -0.10 -11.19 -10.16
N ILE A 34 -1.34 -10.95 -10.58
CA ILE A 34 -2.12 -9.77 -10.19
C ILE A 34 -3.00 -10.11 -8.99
N LEU A 35 -2.77 -9.40 -7.90
CA LEU A 35 -3.66 -9.38 -6.76
C LEU A 35 -4.70 -8.27 -6.94
N HIS A 36 -5.95 -8.67 -7.18
CA HIS A 36 -7.04 -7.70 -7.27
C HIS A 36 -7.29 -7.06 -5.92
N ASP A 37 -7.26 -7.82 -4.83
CA ASP A 37 -7.41 -7.33 -3.47
C ASP A 37 -6.22 -7.66 -2.60
N PHE A 38 -6.00 -6.85 -1.57
CA PHE A 38 -4.89 -7.04 -0.66
C PHE A 38 -5.11 -8.32 0.13
N ASN A 39 -4.12 -9.21 0.11
CA ASN A 39 -4.10 -10.42 0.90
C ASN A 39 -2.70 -10.58 1.50
N GLU A 40 -2.60 -10.48 2.83
CA GLU A 40 -1.34 -10.52 3.54
C GLU A 40 -0.61 -11.87 3.39
N GLU A 41 -1.35 -12.98 3.41
CA GLU A 41 -0.78 -14.33 3.29
C GLU A 41 -0.15 -14.54 1.91
N GLN A 42 -0.85 -14.12 0.85
CA GLN A 42 -0.32 -14.20 -0.52
C GLN A 42 0.88 -13.26 -0.70
N CYS A 43 0.84 -12.07 -0.07
CA CYS A 43 1.98 -11.15 -0.08
C CYS A 43 3.22 -11.74 0.62
N LYS A 44 3.04 -12.48 1.71
CA LYS A 44 4.13 -13.14 2.45
C LYS A 44 4.64 -14.40 1.76
N ALA A 45 3.77 -15.12 1.06
CA ALA A 45 4.11 -16.35 0.34
C ALA A 45 4.81 -16.08 -1.00
N ALA A 46 4.59 -14.90 -1.60
CA ALA A 46 5.24 -14.51 -2.84
C ALA A 46 6.74 -14.23 -2.65
N TYR A 47 7.52 -14.46 -3.70
CA TYR A 47 8.94 -14.08 -3.74
C TYR A 47 9.15 -12.57 -3.54
N GLN A 48 8.27 -11.77 -4.16
CA GLN A 48 8.27 -10.31 -4.05
C GLN A 48 6.87 -9.78 -4.39
N SER A 49 6.25 -9.09 -3.43
CA SER A 49 5.01 -8.33 -3.66
C SER A 49 5.32 -6.86 -3.77
N LEU A 50 4.63 -6.17 -4.69
CA LEU A 50 4.75 -4.73 -4.93
C LEU A 50 3.36 -4.16 -5.18
N LEU A 51 3.08 -2.97 -4.65
CA LEU A 51 1.91 -2.18 -5.05
C LEU A 51 2.32 -1.26 -6.19
N ILE A 52 1.63 -1.35 -7.34
CA ILE A 52 1.88 -0.47 -8.49
C ILE A 52 0.82 0.63 -8.54
N THR A 53 1.26 1.88 -8.56
CA THR A 53 0.37 3.05 -8.68
C THR A 53 1.12 4.25 -9.27
N ASP A 54 0.41 5.30 -9.67
CA ASP A 54 0.99 6.54 -10.18
C ASP A 54 1.62 7.42 -9.11
N GLN A 55 0.93 7.57 -7.98
CA GLN A 55 1.32 8.43 -6.87
C GLN A 55 0.94 7.81 -5.52
N HIS A 56 1.44 8.41 -4.44
CA HIS A 56 0.99 8.07 -3.10
C HIS A 56 -0.47 8.45 -2.91
N SER A 57 -1.23 7.65 -2.15
CA SER A 57 -2.65 7.87 -1.93
C SER A 57 -3.09 7.45 -0.53
N ARG A 58 -4.26 7.91 -0.10
CA ARG A 58 -4.89 7.49 1.16
C ARG A 58 -5.91 6.36 0.95
N THR A 59 -5.76 5.59 -0.12
CA THR A 59 -6.66 4.46 -0.42
C THR A 59 -6.37 3.28 0.51
N ARG A 60 -7.38 2.42 0.72
CA ARG A 60 -7.24 1.21 1.55
C ARG A 60 -6.02 0.37 1.16
N LYS A 61 -5.88 0.01 -0.13
CA LYS A 61 -4.76 -0.82 -0.62
C LYS A 61 -3.40 -0.20 -0.35
N TYR A 62 -3.28 1.12 -0.53
CA TYR A 62 -2.04 1.84 -0.26
C TYR A 62 -1.65 1.76 1.21
N LEU A 63 -2.58 2.10 2.10
CA LEU A 63 -2.35 2.07 3.55
C LEU A 63 -2.03 0.65 4.04
N LEU A 64 -2.74 -0.36 3.53
CA LEU A 64 -2.48 -1.77 3.87
C LEU A 64 -1.08 -2.21 3.43
N CYS A 65 -0.63 -1.82 2.23
CA CYS A 65 0.72 -2.13 1.75
C CYS A 65 1.79 -1.44 2.60
N VAL A 66 1.60 -0.16 2.94
CA VAL A 66 2.52 0.57 3.82
C VAL A 66 2.60 -0.09 5.21
N ALA A 67 1.44 -0.43 5.81
CA ALA A 67 1.37 -1.06 7.13
C ALA A 67 1.98 -2.47 7.17
N SER A 68 1.85 -3.25 6.09
CA SER A 68 2.42 -4.60 5.98
C SER A 68 3.89 -4.63 5.50
N GLY A 69 4.46 -3.48 5.15
CA GLY A 69 5.82 -3.39 4.62
C GLY A 69 5.96 -3.82 3.16
N VAL A 70 4.86 -3.89 2.41
CA VAL A 70 4.87 -4.09 0.96
C VAL A 70 5.31 -2.78 0.28
N PRO A 71 6.38 -2.80 -0.54
CA PRO A 71 6.83 -1.59 -1.24
C PRO A 71 5.77 -1.04 -2.19
N CYS A 72 5.54 0.27 -2.10
CA CYS A 72 4.71 1.01 -3.05
C CYS A 72 5.60 1.59 -4.14
N VAL A 73 5.36 1.23 -5.39
CA VAL A 73 6.23 1.51 -6.54
C VAL A 73 5.46 2.22 -7.63
N SER A 74 6.12 3.17 -8.29
CA SER A 74 5.54 3.88 -9.42
C SER A 74 5.31 2.95 -10.62
N HIS A 75 4.18 3.10 -11.33
CA HIS A 75 3.92 2.44 -12.61
C HIS A 75 5.01 2.66 -13.66
N ILE A 76 5.80 3.72 -13.51
CA ILE A 76 6.98 4.01 -14.33
C ILE A 76 7.99 2.86 -14.30
N TRP A 77 8.11 2.14 -13.18
CA TRP A 77 8.98 0.96 -13.07
C TRP A 77 8.58 -0.13 -14.07
N VAL A 78 7.27 -0.44 -14.18
CA VAL A 78 6.76 -1.44 -15.13
C VAL A 78 7.07 -1.01 -16.56
N ARG A 79 6.81 0.26 -16.88
CA ARG A 79 7.11 0.85 -18.19
C ARG A 79 8.58 0.70 -18.55
N ASP A 80 9.48 1.09 -17.66
CA ASP A 80 10.92 1.05 -17.92
C ASP A 80 11.44 -0.39 -18.00
N CYS A 81 10.88 -1.32 -17.22
CA CYS A 81 11.18 -2.76 -17.35
C CYS A 81 10.77 -3.31 -18.72
N CYS A 82 9.58 -2.96 -19.22
CA CYS A 82 9.12 -3.35 -20.56
C CYS A 82 10.01 -2.73 -21.65
N LYS A 83 10.41 -1.46 -21.48
CA LYS A 83 11.27 -0.73 -22.42
C LYS A 83 12.66 -1.35 -22.53
N GLU A 84 13.27 -1.69 -21.40
CA GLU A 84 14.63 -2.27 -21.37
C GLU A 84 14.64 -3.79 -21.58
N GLY A 85 13.47 -4.43 -21.59
CA GLY A 85 13.36 -5.89 -21.67
C GLY A 85 14.05 -6.58 -20.49
N LYS A 86 14.06 -5.98 -19.30
CA LYS A 86 14.66 -6.58 -18.10
C LYS A 86 14.02 -6.05 -16.83
N LEU A 87 14.13 -6.82 -15.76
CA LEU A 87 13.65 -6.40 -14.45
C LEU A 87 14.61 -5.36 -13.84
N LEU A 88 14.15 -4.12 -13.71
CA LEU A 88 14.89 -3.04 -13.07
C LEU A 88 14.76 -3.10 -11.55
N ASN A 89 15.68 -2.44 -10.83
CA ASN A 89 15.60 -2.34 -9.39
C ASN A 89 14.43 -1.41 -8.98
N TYR A 90 13.37 -1.98 -8.40
CA TYR A 90 12.18 -1.24 -7.98
C TYR A 90 12.48 -0.16 -6.92
N ARG A 91 13.59 -0.28 -6.17
CA ARG A 91 13.95 0.69 -5.12
C ARG A 91 14.15 2.11 -5.65
N ASN A 92 14.51 2.24 -6.93
CA ASN A 92 14.67 3.53 -7.60
C ASN A 92 13.34 4.21 -7.96
N TYR A 93 12.22 3.52 -7.74
CA TYR A 93 10.87 3.92 -8.13
C TYR A 93 9.90 3.90 -6.95
N LEU A 94 10.42 3.88 -5.71
CA LEU A 94 9.62 3.88 -4.50
C LEU A 94 8.81 5.17 -4.39
N LEU A 95 7.53 5.00 -4.08
CA LEU A 95 6.64 6.07 -3.72
C LEU A 95 6.73 6.35 -2.21
N PRO A 96 6.49 7.60 -1.80
CA PRO A 96 6.53 7.97 -0.39
C PRO A 96 5.37 7.33 0.37
N ALA A 97 5.58 6.95 1.64
CA ALA A 97 4.53 6.39 2.50
C ALA A 97 3.31 7.31 2.64
N GLY A 98 3.49 8.63 2.48
CA GLY A 98 2.41 9.59 2.40
C GLY A 98 2.87 11.00 2.70
N VAL A 99 1.94 11.82 3.20
CA VAL A 99 2.17 13.21 3.61
C VAL A 99 1.83 13.34 5.08
N GLY A 100 2.77 13.87 5.86
CA GLY A 100 2.65 14.13 7.28
C GLY A 100 1.75 15.32 7.61
N PRO A 101 1.47 15.56 8.90
CA PRO A 101 0.63 16.67 9.36
C PRO A 101 1.16 18.07 9.00
N ASP A 102 2.47 18.18 8.80
CA ASP A 102 3.19 19.41 8.42
C ASP A 102 3.38 19.53 6.90
N GLU A 103 2.57 18.82 6.12
CA GLU A 103 2.63 18.73 4.65
C GLU A 103 3.96 18.17 4.10
N ARG A 104 4.80 17.59 4.95
CA ARG A 104 6.06 16.99 4.51
C ARG A 104 5.85 15.58 3.97
N ILE A 105 6.55 15.28 2.88
CA ILE A 105 6.59 13.94 2.31
C ILE A 105 7.29 13.00 3.29
N VAL A 106 6.63 11.88 3.62
CA VAL A 106 7.19 10.82 4.45
C VAL A 106 7.69 9.72 3.54
N GLU A 107 9.01 9.50 3.52
CA GLU A 107 9.61 8.44 2.71
C GLU A 107 9.20 7.05 3.22
N TRP A 108 9.09 6.10 2.29
CA TRP A 108 8.78 4.72 2.64
C TRP A 108 10.00 4.03 3.26
N HIS A 109 9.75 3.23 4.30
CA HIS A 109 10.79 2.49 5.01
C HIS A 109 10.39 1.01 5.19
N PRO A 110 11.28 0.04 4.89
CA PRO A 110 10.97 -1.40 4.89
C PRO A 110 10.74 -2.02 6.28
N ARG A 111 10.99 -1.27 7.36
CA ARG A 111 10.97 -1.78 8.74
C ARG A 111 10.39 -0.74 9.68
N CYS A 112 9.07 -0.57 9.62
CA CYS A 112 8.35 0.20 10.62
C CYS A 112 7.20 -0.67 11.14
N SER A 113 7.34 -1.15 12.37
CA SER A 113 6.22 -1.65 13.18
C SER A 113 5.90 -0.57 14.22
N PRO A 114 5.30 0.57 13.83
CA PRO A 114 5.17 1.74 14.69
C PRO A 114 4.35 1.44 15.95
N PHE A 115 3.53 0.39 15.93
CA PHE A 115 2.68 -0.01 17.05
C PHE A 115 3.13 -1.32 17.70
N LYS A 116 4.40 -1.72 17.51
CA LYS A 116 4.95 -2.94 18.11
C LYS A 116 4.68 -2.99 19.62
N ALA A 117 4.12 -4.10 20.07
CA ALA A 117 3.79 -4.37 21.47
C ALA A 117 2.69 -3.47 22.08
N LEU A 118 2.02 -2.64 21.28
CA LEU A 118 0.94 -1.78 21.78
C LEU A 118 -0.38 -2.53 21.84
N ARG A 119 -1.15 -2.25 22.88
CA ARG A 119 -2.56 -2.63 22.97
C ARG A 119 -3.39 -1.37 22.77
N VAL A 120 -4.21 -1.38 21.74
CA VAL A 120 -4.98 -0.23 21.29
C VAL A 120 -6.46 -0.46 21.56
N LEU A 121 -7.09 0.48 22.26
CA LEU A 121 -8.54 0.61 22.26
C LEU A 121 -8.91 1.67 21.24
N LEU A 122 -9.69 1.26 20.25
CA LEU A 122 -10.27 2.15 19.27
C LEU A 122 -11.72 2.47 19.65
N VAL A 123 -12.04 3.76 19.65
CA VAL A 123 -13.37 4.29 19.96
C VAL A 123 -13.88 5.06 18.75
N PHE A 124 -15.07 4.71 18.26
CA PHE A 124 -15.67 5.32 17.07
C PHE A 124 -17.20 5.25 17.06
N GLU A 125 -17.81 6.13 16.28
CA GLU A 125 -19.27 6.12 16.04
C GLU A 125 -19.69 5.08 14.99
N GLU A 126 -18.85 4.87 13.97
CA GLU A 126 -19.08 3.93 12.85
C GLU A 126 -18.02 2.82 12.80
N PRO A 127 -18.31 1.66 12.17
CA PRO A 127 -17.36 0.56 12.05
C PRO A 127 -16.03 0.98 11.40
N ALA A 128 -14.93 0.71 12.08
CA ALA A 128 -13.59 1.12 11.67
C ALA A 128 -12.66 -0.10 11.49
N GLU A 129 -13.16 -1.03 10.68
CA GLU A 129 -12.46 -2.26 10.31
C GLU A 129 -11.07 -1.98 9.73
N LEU A 130 -10.96 -0.99 8.84
CA LEU A 130 -9.70 -0.58 8.23
C LEU A 130 -8.67 -0.18 9.28
N TRP A 131 -9.06 0.59 10.29
CA TRP A 131 -8.14 1.05 11.34
C TRP A 131 -7.67 -0.09 12.22
N SER A 132 -8.56 -1.04 12.51
CA SER A 132 -8.20 -2.25 13.24
C SER A 132 -7.18 -3.09 12.47
N GLU A 133 -7.42 -3.28 11.17
CA GLU A 133 -6.52 -4.00 10.27
C GLU A 133 -5.14 -3.32 10.17
N LEU A 134 -5.10 -2.00 9.97
CA LEU A 134 -3.86 -1.23 9.87
C LEU A 134 -3.02 -1.32 11.14
N LEU A 135 -3.64 -1.20 12.31
CA LEU A 135 -2.94 -1.31 13.59
C LEU A 135 -2.35 -2.70 13.81
N MET A 136 -3.13 -3.75 13.51
CA MET A 136 -2.66 -5.13 13.63
C MET A 136 -1.47 -5.40 12.69
N MET A 137 -1.56 -5.01 11.42
CA MET A 137 -0.47 -5.21 10.46
C MET A 137 0.78 -4.39 10.79
N SER A 138 0.59 -3.22 11.40
CA SER A 138 1.67 -2.35 11.87
C SER A 138 2.29 -2.80 13.21
N GLY A 139 1.92 -3.98 13.70
CA GLY A 139 2.56 -4.66 14.83
C GLY A 139 1.87 -4.52 16.20
N ALA A 140 0.64 -4.01 16.27
CA ALA A 140 -0.12 -3.97 17.51
C ALA A 140 -0.35 -5.38 18.06
N SER A 141 -0.22 -5.55 19.38
CA SER A 141 -0.48 -6.83 20.06
C SER A 141 -1.96 -7.15 20.18
N SER A 142 -2.80 -6.12 20.32
CA SER A 142 -4.26 -6.29 20.31
C SER A 142 -4.95 -4.99 19.94
N VAL A 143 -6.05 -5.09 19.21
CA VAL A 143 -6.96 -3.98 18.96
C VAL A 143 -8.34 -4.34 19.49
N ARG A 144 -8.87 -3.52 20.41
CA ARG A 144 -10.26 -3.61 20.88
C ARG A 144 -11.07 -2.49 20.26
N GLN A 145 -12.31 -2.76 19.89
CA GLN A 145 -13.21 -1.80 19.30
C GLN A 145 -14.34 -1.48 20.29
N HIS A 146 -14.68 -0.21 20.42
CA HIS A 146 -15.80 0.25 21.23
C HIS A 146 -16.60 1.28 20.44
N GLN A 147 -17.92 1.07 20.35
CA GLN A 147 -18.81 2.02 19.72
C GLN A 147 -19.17 3.12 20.71
N ALA A 148 -18.82 4.36 20.39
CA ALA A 148 -19.22 5.51 21.18
C ALA A 148 -20.72 5.79 20.97
N GLU A 149 -21.40 6.17 22.05
CA GLU A 149 -22.75 6.72 21.93
C GLU A 149 -22.70 8.05 21.17
N LYS A 150 -23.67 8.25 20.28
CA LYS A 150 -23.71 9.38 19.36
C LYS A 150 -24.12 10.66 20.12
N ASP A 151 -23.16 11.33 20.74
CA ASP A 151 -23.41 12.64 21.33
C ASP A 151 -23.79 13.65 20.24
N SER A 152 -24.88 14.38 20.46
CA SER A 152 -25.57 15.21 19.45
C SER A 152 -24.78 16.49 19.05
N SER A 153 -23.49 16.56 19.36
CA SER A 153 -22.65 17.73 19.13
C SER A 153 -21.29 17.34 18.56
N GLY A 154 -21.18 17.18 17.24
CA GLY A 154 -19.87 17.01 16.62
C GLY A 154 -19.95 16.66 15.14
N MET A 155 -19.72 17.65 14.29
CA MET A 155 -19.81 17.57 12.83
C MET A 155 -18.68 16.77 12.16
N TYR A 156 -17.96 15.92 12.90
CA TYR A 156 -16.82 15.14 12.40
C TYR A 156 -16.70 13.79 13.12
N SER A 157 -16.61 12.69 12.35
CA SER A 157 -16.28 11.37 12.90
C SER A 157 -14.84 11.37 13.41
N THR A 158 -14.68 11.42 14.74
CA THR A 158 -13.36 11.44 15.38
C THR A 158 -13.00 10.05 15.87
N ILE A 159 -11.81 9.56 15.49
CA ILE A 159 -11.29 8.29 15.98
C ILE A 159 -10.36 8.57 17.16
N HIS A 160 -10.74 8.06 18.33
CA HIS A 160 -9.87 8.12 19.50
C HIS A 160 -9.18 6.77 19.68
N ALA A 161 -7.85 6.78 19.66
CA ALA A 161 -7.03 5.61 19.99
C ALA A 161 -6.37 5.82 21.36
N ARG A 162 -6.68 4.95 22.33
CA ARG A 162 -5.96 4.92 23.60
C ARG A 162 -4.88 3.84 23.55
N LEU A 163 -3.63 4.26 23.67
CA LEU A 163 -2.46 3.38 23.76
C LEU A 163 -2.20 3.08 25.23
N SER A 164 -2.01 1.79 25.54
CA SER A 164 -1.62 1.33 26.88
C SER A 164 -0.31 0.55 26.81
N HIS A 165 0.66 0.96 27.64
CA HIS A 165 1.87 0.18 27.93
C HIS A 165 1.66 -0.57 29.25
N TYR A 166 2.20 -1.79 29.34
CA TYR A 166 2.51 -2.41 30.64
C TYR A 166 3.96 -2.09 30.98
#